data_AF-A0AAU8C9X5-F1
#
_entry.id   AF-A0AAU8C9X5-F1
#
_cell.length_a   1.000
_cell.length_b   1.000
_cell.length_c   1.000
_cell.angle_alpha   90.00
_cell.angle_beta   90.00
_cell.angle_gamma   90.00
#
_symmetry.space_group_name_H-M   'P 1'
#
loop_
_entity.id
_entity.type
_entity.pdbx_description
1 polymer ?
#
loop_
_entity_poly.entity_id
_entity_poly.type
_entity_poly.pdbx_seq_one_letter_code
_entity_poly.pdbx_strand_id
1 'polypeptide(L)'
;MTTHDTQPQSALDDAKAALVDALRDALGDNLRDVWVLDQHTQQSLYLREDVADRIEDVDVEKHLDNERYGFVTRQTYNRLHYSEFRYTHRGFDTWELFRTFVSEDDAQVGVVVGVDANDANYDFGALTDTVHDLAAEYGVKALAPVAPDDA
;
A
#
# COMPACT_ATOMS: atom_id res chain seq x y z
N MET A 1 7.52 23.71 16.33
CA MET A 1 8.69 22.97 15.81
C MET A 1 8.17 22.18 14.63
N THR A 2 8.87 22.28 13.51
CA THR A 2 8.33 22.33 12.15
C THR A 2 7.68 21.02 11.68
N THR A 3 6.41 21.10 11.28
CA THR A 3 5.68 20.05 10.56
C THR A 3 6.12 20.05 9.09
N HIS A 4 6.86 19.03 8.68
CA HIS A 4 7.17 18.74 7.28
C HIS A 4 6.69 17.32 6.97
N ASP A 5 5.40 17.22 6.60
CA ASP A 5 4.83 16.05 5.93
C ASP A 5 5.56 15.87 4.59
N THR A 6 6.26 14.75 4.45
CA THR A 6 6.89 14.32 3.20
C THR A 6 5.80 14.00 2.18
N GLN A 7 5.88 14.71 1.04
CA GLN A 7 4.84 15.01 0.05
C GLN A 7 3.62 15.77 0.59
N PRO A 8 3.38 17.03 0.16
CA PRO A 8 2.19 17.74 0.58
C PRO A 8 0.97 16.97 0.07
N GLN A 9 0.05 16.64 0.97
CA GLN A 9 -1.25 16.02 0.71
C GLN A 9 -2.00 16.68 -0.46
N SER A 10 -1.67 17.94 -0.78
CA SER A 10 -2.15 18.69 -1.95
C SER A 10 -1.75 18.14 -3.32
N ALA A 11 -0.84 17.17 -3.41
CA ALA A 11 -0.44 16.52 -4.66
C ALA A 11 -1.09 15.15 -4.88
N LEU A 12 -1.82 14.63 -3.87
CA LEU A 12 -2.58 13.40 -4.00
C LEU A 12 -4.01 13.72 -4.43
N ASP A 13 -4.53 12.92 -5.35
CA ASP A 13 -5.96 12.95 -5.67
C ASP A 13 -6.77 12.49 -4.45
N ASP A 14 -8.04 12.94 -4.36
CA ASP A 14 -8.91 12.74 -3.19
C ASP A 14 -8.95 11.29 -2.67
N ALA A 15 -8.97 10.30 -3.56
CA ALA A 15 -9.00 8.88 -3.21
C ALA A 15 -7.71 8.40 -2.51
N LYS A 16 -6.54 8.86 -2.99
CA LYS A 16 -5.24 8.48 -2.44
C LYS A 16 -4.97 9.19 -1.11
N ALA A 17 -5.41 10.44 -0.98
CA ALA A 17 -5.39 11.15 0.29
C ALA A 17 -6.26 10.44 1.33
N ALA A 18 -7.49 10.08 0.98
CA ALA A 18 -8.40 9.34 1.86
C ALA A 18 -7.82 7.98 2.29
N LEU A 19 -7.13 7.27 1.38
CA LEU A 19 -6.43 6.03 1.71
C LEU A 19 -5.34 6.24 2.75
N VAL A 20 -4.48 7.25 2.57
CA VAL A 20 -3.40 7.53 3.53
C VAL A 20 -3.99 7.95 4.89
N ASP A 21 -5.02 8.79 4.90
CA ASP A 21 -5.68 9.23 6.13
C ASP A 21 -6.31 8.06 6.89
N ALA A 22 -7.05 7.18 6.20
CA ALA A 22 -7.66 6.01 6.83
C ALA A 22 -6.61 5.04 7.41
N LEU A 23 -5.48 4.85 6.72
CA LEU A 23 -4.37 4.03 7.22
C LEU A 23 -3.67 4.68 8.42
N ARG A 24 -3.50 6.01 8.42
CA ARG A 24 -2.97 6.77 9.56
C ARG A 24 -3.89 6.69 10.77
N ASP A 25 -5.20 6.81 10.58
CA ASP A 25 -6.18 6.68 11.66
C ASP A 25 -6.14 5.28 12.30
N ALA A 26 -5.94 4.23 11.48
CA ALA A 26 -5.90 2.86 11.95
C ALA A 26 -4.57 2.46 12.61
N LEU A 27 -3.43 2.96 12.09
CA LEU A 27 -2.09 2.51 12.47
C LEU A 27 -1.32 3.53 13.33
N GLY A 28 -1.77 4.79 13.35
CA GLY A 28 -1.13 5.89 14.05
C GLY A 28 0.32 6.07 13.63
N ASP A 29 1.17 6.38 14.62
CA ASP A 29 2.60 6.63 14.43
C ASP A 29 3.37 5.41 13.89
N ASN A 30 2.79 4.20 13.96
CA ASN A 30 3.43 2.98 13.47
C ASN A 30 3.39 2.85 11.95
N LEU A 31 2.57 3.65 11.25
CA LEU A 31 2.56 3.67 9.80
C LEU A 31 3.91 4.19 9.28
N ARG A 32 4.59 3.36 8.50
CA ARG A 32 5.91 3.67 7.94
C ARG A 32 5.82 4.20 6.53
N ASP A 33 5.07 3.51 5.69
CA ASP A 33 4.98 3.82 4.27
C ASP A 33 3.70 3.26 3.67
N VAL A 34 3.22 3.91 2.61
CA VAL A 34 2.08 3.47 1.80
C VAL A 34 2.45 3.60 0.34
N TRP A 35 2.26 2.51 -0.39
CA TRP A 35 2.48 2.44 -1.82
C TRP A 35 1.25 1.88 -2.52
N VAL A 36 0.96 2.43 -3.70
CA VAL A 36 0.06 1.80 -4.66
C VAL A 36 0.85 1.32 -5.86
N LEU A 37 0.45 0.17 -6.40
CA LEU A 37 1.09 -0.44 -7.56
C LEU A 37 0.05 -1.08 -8.48
N ASP A 38 0.40 -1.18 -9.75
CA ASP A 38 -0.31 -1.99 -10.74
C ASP A 38 0.67 -2.98 -11.39
N GLN A 39 0.31 -3.55 -12.53
CA GLN A 39 1.16 -4.53 -13.24
C GLN A 39 2.40 -3.92 -13.89
N HIS A 40 2.51 -2.59 -13.94
CA HIS A 40 3.51 -1.86 -14.74
C HIS A 40 4.27 -0.81 -13.94
N THR A 41 3.63 -0.17 -12.96
CA THR A 41 4.18 0.97 -12.23
C THR A 41 3.77 0.98 -10.76
N GLN A 42 4.37 1.89 -10.00
CA GLN A 42 4.15 2.09 -8.58
C GLN A 42 4.29 3.56 -8.21
N GLN A 43 3.64 3.94 -7.14
CA GLN A 43 3.65 5.30 -6.62
C GLN A 43 3.69 5.26 -5.09
N SER A 44 4.64 6.00 -4.51
CA SER A 44 4.63 6.28 -3.07
C SER A 44 3.54 7.29 -2.76
N LEU A 45 2.71 6.99 -1.77
CA LEU A 45 1.67 7.90 -1.27
C LEU A 45 2.07 8.52 0.07
N TYR A 46 2.82 7.78 0.87
CA TYR A 46 3.30 8.23 2.17
C TYR A 46 4.63 7.54 2.50
N LEU A 47 5.56 8.32 3.06
CA LEU A 47 6.81 7.86 3.63
C LEU A 47 7.07 8.63 4.93
N ARG A 48 7.25 7.90 6.03
CA ARG A 48 7.71 8.48 7.29
C ARG A 48 9.17 8.93 7.14
N GLU A 49 9.53 10.01 7.83
CA GLU A 49 10.83 10.68 7.69
C GLU A 49 12.02 9.73 7.89
N ASP A 50 12.01 8.91 8.95
CA ASP A 50 13.07 7.94 9.25
C ASP A 50 13.19 6.81 8.22
N VAL A 51 12.10 6.52 7.50
CA VAL A 51 12.07 5.54 6.40
C VAL A 51 12.63 6.18 5.13
N ALA A 52 12.20 7.41 4.82
CA ALA A 52 12.69 8.16 3.65
C ALA A 52 14.22 8.28 3.67
N ASP A 53 14.80 8.61 4.82
CA ASP A 53 16.26 8.73 5.01
C ASP A 53 17.01 7.40 4.78
N ARG A 54 16.34 6.26 4.95
CA ARG A 54 16.95 4.91 4.80
C ARG A 54 16.66 4.27 3.45
N ILE A 55 15.64 4.76 2.75
CA ILE A 55 15.18 4.16 1.50
C ILE A 55 16.17 4.37 0.36
N GLU A 56 17.02 5.40 0.45
CA GLU A 56 18.10 5.66 -0.53
C GLU A 56 19.13 4.53 -0.60
N ASP A 57 19.28 3.74 0.46
CA ASP A 57 20.21 2.60 0.54
C ASP A 57 19.57 1.27 0.06
N VAL A 58 18.28 1.27 -0.30
CA VAL A 58 17.52 0.08 -0.68
C VAL A 58 16.99 0.21 -2.11
N ASP A 59 17.09 -0.86 -2.89
CA ASP A 59 16.48 -0.92 -4.23
C ASP A 59 14.96 -1.15 -4.10
N VAL A 60 14.24 -0.06 -3.79
CA VAL A 60 12.78 -0.02 -3.57
C VAL A 60 12.02 -0.50 -4.80
N GLU A 61 12.53 -0.18 -5.99
CA GLU A 61 11.97 -0.63 -7.26
C GLU A 61 11.98 -2.16 -7.34
N LYS A 62 13.13 -2.80 -7.10
CA LYS A 62 13.21 -4.27 -7.06
C LYS A 62 12.39 -4.89 -5.93
N HIS A 63 12.29 -4.24 -4.77
CA HIS A 63 11.46 -4.74 -3.68
C HIS A 63 9.97 -4.77 -4.08
N LEU A 64 9.46 -3.67 -4.64
CA LEU A 64 8.06 -3.56 -5.03
C LEU A 64 7.74 -4.36 -6.30
N ASP A 65 8.70 -4.55 -7.21
CA ASP A 65 8.58 -5.51 -8.32
C ASP A 65 8.33 -6.94 -7.82
N ASN A 66 9.01 -7.36 -6.75
CA ASN A 66 8.71 -8.65 -6.11
C ASN A 66 7.30 -8.69 -5.55
N GLU A 67 6.78 -7.57 -5.05
CA GLU A 67 5.42 -7.51 -4.53
C GLU A 67 4.35 -7.48 -5.65
N ARG A 68 4.67 -6.96 -6.85
CA ARG A 68 3.81 -7.07 -8.04
C ARG A 68 3.55 -8.50 -8.48
N TYR A 69 4.50 -9.43 -8.28
CA TYR A 69 4.25 -10.86 -8.52
C TYR A 69 3.05 -11.41 -7.73
N GLY A 70 2.64 -10.73 -6.64
CA GLY A 70 1.44 -11.05 -5.88
C GLY A 70 0.14 -11.04 -6.69
N PHE A 71 0.04 -10.29 -7.79
CA PHE A 71 -1.12 -10.37 -8.69
C PHE A 71 -1.29 -11.77 -9.31
N VAL A 72 -0.17 -12.37 -9.76
CA VAL A 72 -0.15 -13.72 -10.35
C VAL A 72 -0.47 -14.76 -9.28
N THR A 73 0.12 -14.62 -8.09
CA THR A 73 -0.13 -15.52 -6.96
C THR A 73 -1.59 -15.47 -6.52
N ARG A 74 -2.20 -14.28 -6.41
CA ARG A 74 -3.61 -14.12 -6.06
C ARG A 74 -4.54 -14.81 -7.05
N GLN A 75 -4.36 -14.59 -8.35
CA GLN A 75 -5.18 -15.26 -9.38
C GLN A 75 -5.06 -16.78 -9.29
N THR A 76 -3.86 -17.28 -8.99
CA THR A 76 -3.61 -18.71 -8.79
C THR A 76 -4.38 -19.25 -7.58
N TYR A 77 -4.27 -18.60 -6.41
CA TYR A 77 -4.99 -19.04 -5.21
C TYR A 77 -6.51 -18.97 -5.35
N ASN A 78 -7.05 -17.91 -5.95
CA ASN A 78 -8.49 -17.78 -6.18
C ASN A 78 -9.05 -18.86 -7.11
N ARG A 79 -8.22 -19.46 -7.98
CA ARG A 79 -8.62 -20.59 -8.83
C ARG A 79 -8.45 -21.94 -8.15
N LEU A 80 -7.58 -22.03 -7.15
CA LEU A 80 -7.20 -23.29 -6.50
C LEU A 80 -7.85 -23.49 -5.12
N HIS A 81 -8.55 -22.48 -4.59
CA HIS A 81 -9.15 -22.51 -3.27
C HIS A 81 -10.64 -22.14 -3.30
N TYR A 82 -11.41 -22.71 -2.37
CA TYR A 82 -12.86 -22.47 -2.23
C TYR A 82 -13.20 -21.14 -1.53
N SER A 83 -12.18 -20.34 -1.22
CA SER A 83 -12.30 -19.05 -0.54
C SER A 83 -11.44 -18.01 -1.24
N GLU A 84 -11.76 -16.75 -0.99
CA GLU A 84 -11.05 -15.64 -1.62
C GLU A 84 -9.76 -15.29 -0.88
N PHE A 85 -8.70 -15.07 -1.66
CA PHE A 85 -7.44 -14.55 -1.16
C PHE A 85 -7.55 -13.04 -0.92
N ARG A 86 -7.50 -12.64 0.36
CA ARG A 86 -7.76 -11.26 0.79
C ARG A 86 -6.49 -10.42 0.94
N TYR A 87 -5.45 -10.94 1.58
CA TYR A 87 -4.22 -10.19 1.83
C TYR A 87 -3.03 -11.11 2.16
N THR A 88 -1.83 -10.53 2.18
CA THR A 88 -0.63 -11.12 2.77
C THR A 88 -0.07 -10.19 3.83
N HIS A 89 0.55 -10.76 4.87
CA HIS A 89 1.48 -10.03 5.73
C HIS A 89 2.81 -10.77 5.76
N ARG A 90 3.92 -10.04 5.89
CA ARG A 90 5.27 -10.58 6.04
C ARG A 90 6.01 -9.81 7.12
N GLY A 91 6.47 -10.51 8.14
CA GLY A 91 7.29 -9.92 9.20
C GLY A 91 8.77 -9.86 8.80
N PHE A 92 9.38 -8.71 9.08
CA PHE A 92 10.81 -8.48 9.12
C PHE A 92 11.24 -8.27 10.59
N ASP A 93 12.55 -8.14 10.81
CA ASP A 93 13.12 -7.97 12.15
C ASP A 93 12.66 -6.69 12.88
N THR A 94 12.30 -5.66 12.11
CA THR A 94 11.99 -4.32 12.62
C THR A 94 10.67 -3.75 12.10
N TRP A 95 9.97 -4.46 11.21
CA TRP A 95 8.71 -4.00 10.60
C TRP A 95 7.93 -5.13 9.95
N GLU A 96 6.68 -4.86 9.62
CA GLU A 96 5.81 -5.77 8.91
C GLU A 96 5.31 -5.14 7.61
N LEU A 97 5.20 -5.97 6.58
CA LEU A 97 4.69 -5.60 5.27
C LEU A 97 3.30 -6.20 5.10
N PHE A 98 2.29 -5.37 5.04
CA PHE A 98 0.92 -5.73 4.66
C PHE A 98 0.69 -5.45 3.18
N ARG A 99 0.00 -6.35 2.49
CA ARG A 99 -0.42 -6.14 1.11
C ARG A 99 -1.81 -6.71 0.84
N THR A 100 -2.65 -5.91 0.19
CA THR A 100 -3.94 -6.34 -0.36
C THR A 100 -4.11 -5.86 -1.80
N PHE A 101 -5.15 -6.32 -2.47
CA PHE A 101 -5.43 -6.03 -3.87
C PHE A 101 -6.90 -5.76 -4.10
N VAL A 102 -7.20 -4.70 -4.83
CA VAL A 102 -8.54 -4.37 -5.32
C VAL A 102 -8.57 -4.46 -6.84
N SER A 103 -9.71 -4.85 -7.39
CA SER A 103 -9.87 -5.04 -8.83
C SER A 103 -11.30 -4.79 -9.27
N GLU A 104 -11.47 -4.09 -10.37
CA GLU A 104 -12.75 -3.80 -11.01
C GLU A 104 -12.53 -3.76 -12.53
N ASP A 105 -13.35 -4.50 -13.28
CA ASP A 105 -13.18 -4.73 -14.72
C ASP A 105 -11.72 -5.16 -15.06
N ASP A 106 -11.03 -4.37 -15.87
CA ASP A 106 -9.65 -4.59 -16.29
C ASP A 106 -8.62 -3.91 -15.34
N ALA A 107 -9.07 -3.13 -14.35
CA ALA A 107 -8.19 -2.43 -13.42
C ALA A 107 -7.82 -3.31 -12.22
N GLN A 108 -6.53 -3.35 -11.89
CA GLN A 108 -5.99 -4.07 -10.73
C GLN A 108 -4.98 -3.18 -10.02
N VAL A 109 -5.22 -2.94 -8.73
CA VAL A 109 -4.35 -2.12 -7.89
C VAL A 109 -3.98 -2.91 -6.65
N GLY A 110 -2.69 -2.93 -6.33
CA GLY A 110 -2.15 -3.42 -5.07
C GLY A 110 -1.89 -2.26 -4.14
N VAL A 111 -2.28 -2.42 -2.87
CA VAL A 111 -1.93 -1.50 -1.79
C VAL A 111 -0.94 -2.22 -0.90
N VAL A 112 0.22 -1.59 -0.70
CA VAL A 112 1.32 -2.10 0.12
C VAL A 112 1.54 -1.10 1.26
N VAL A 113 1.62 -1.62 2.49
CA VAL A 113 1.73 -0.82 3.70
C VAL A 113 2.84 -1.38 4.57
N GLY A 114 3.82 -0.55 4.91
CA GLY A 114 4.81 -0.83 5.93
C GLY A 114 4.34 -0.35 7.30
N VAL A 115 4.55 -1.17 8.33
CA VAL A 115 4.21 -0.83 9.72
C VAL A 115 5.31 -1.27 10.69
N ASP A 116 5.58 -0.50 11.75
CA ASP A 116 6.53 -0.90 12.80
C ASP A 116 6.16 -2.24 13.45
N ALA A 117 7.16 -3.11 13.62
CA ALA A 117 7.04 -4.30 14.44
C ALA A 117 7.34 -3.92 15.89
N ASN A 118 6.30 -3.78 16.70
CA ASN A 118 6.37 -3.25 18.07
C ASN A 118 5.56 -4.10 19.07
N ASP A 119 5.42 -5.41 18.79
CA ASP A 119 4.57 -6.36 19.50
C ASP A 119 3.06 -6.04 19.51
N ALA A 120 2.63 -4.98 18.81
CA ALA A 120 1.21 -4.71 18.59
C ALA A 120 0.60 -5.75 17.64
N ASN A 121 -0.68 -6.06 17.87
CA ASN A 121 -1.43 -6.95 16.98
C ASN A 121 -2.31 -6.09 16.07
N TYR A 122 -1.89 -5.90 14.82
CA TYR A 122 -2.64 -5.13 13.83
C TYR A 122 -3.76 -5.99 13.22
N ASP A 123 -4.95 -5.43 13.10
CA ASP A 123 -6.06 -6.08 12.40
C ASP A 123 -5.94 -5.85 10.89
N PHE A 124 -5.09 -6.67 10.24
CA PHE A 124 -4.92 -6.64 8.79
C PHE A 124 -6.20 -7.00 8.01
N GLY A 125 -7.17 -7.67 8.66
CA GLY A 125 -8.49 -7.91 8.09
C GLY A 125 -9.27 -6.61 7.95
N ALA A 126 -9.35 -5.83 9.03
CA ALA A 126 -9.99 -4.51 9.04
C ALA A 126 -9.30 -3.51 8.09
N LEU A 127 -7.97 -3.57 7.97
CA LEU A 127 -7.24 -2.76 6.98
C LEU A 127 -7.60 -3.17 5.55
N THR A 128 -7.75 -4.47 5.29
CA THR A 128 -8.22 -4.97 3.99
C THR A 128 -9.62 -4.44 3.66
N ASP A 129 -10.55 -4.52 4.63
CA ASP A 129 -11.90 -3.99 4.47
C ASP A 129 -11.89 -2.48 4.18
N THR A 130 -11.09 -1.72 4.92
CA THR A 130 -10.92 -0.26 4.71
C THR A 130 -10.46 0.06 3.28
N VAL A 131 -9.45 -0.65 2.77
CA VAL A 131 -8.96 -0.46 1.40
C VAL A 131 -10.05 -0.81 0.36
N HIS A 132 -10.80 -1.88 0.60
CA HIS A 132 -11.87 -2.30 -0.30
C HIS A 132 -13.05 -1.32 -0.30
N ASP A 133 -13.42 -0.78 0.86
CA ASP A 133 -14.50 0.20 1.00
C ASP A 133 -14.16 1.49 0.25
N LEU A 134 -12.92 1.99 0.41
CA LEU A 134 -12.44 3.15 -0.35
C LEU A 134 -12.40 2.88 -1.86
N ALA A 135 -11.97 1.69 -2.28
CA ALA A 135 -11.98 1.32 -3.69
C ALA A 135 -13.41 1.23 -4.26
N ALA A 136 -14.39 0.83 -3.45
CA ALA A 136 -15.80 0.81 -3.84
C ALA A 136 -16.41 2.23 -3.90
N GLU A 137 -15.99 3.13 -3.01
CA GLU A 137 -16.46 4.51 -2.96
C GLU A 137 -15.90 5.37 -4.11
N TYR A 138 -14.59 5.30 -4.34
CA TYR A 138 -13.89 6.15 -5.31
C TYR A 138 -13.67 5.48 -6.68
N GLY A 139 -13.84 4.16 -6.75
CA GLY A 139 -13.50 3.34 -7.91
C GLY A 139 -12.02 2.92 -7.91
N VAL A 140 -11.75 1.67 -8.34
CA VAL A 140 -10.40 1.08 -8.30
C VAL A 140 -9.37 1.91 -9.08
N LYS A 141 -9.76 2.50 -10.21
CA LYS A 141 -8.86 3.33 -11.05
C LYS A 141 -8.39 4.61 -10.35
N ALA A 142 -9.15 5.14 -9.39
CA ALA A 142 -8.74 6.33 -8.63
C ALA A 142 -7.55 6.04 -7.70
N LEU A 143 -7.35 4.78 -7.32
CA LEU A 143 -6.21 4.32 -6.52
C LEU A 143 -5.01 3.89 -7.37
N ALA A 144 -5.15 3.84 -8.70
CA ALA A 144 -4.07 3.38 -9.57
C ALA A 144 -2.84 4.30 -9.46
N PRO A 145 -1.62 3.74 -9.49
CA PRO A 145 -0.40 4.55 -9.48
C PRO A 145 -0.34 5.43 -10.74
N VAL A 146 0.14 6.65 -10.57
CA VAL A 146 0.52 7.52 -11.68
C VAL A 146 2.01 7.31 -11.91
N ALA A 147 2.42 7.04 -13.15
CA ALA A 147 3.83 6.96 -13.49
C ALA A 147 4.49 8.32 -13.18
N PRO A 148 5.72 8.33 -12.62
CA PRO A 148 6.46 9.58 -12.52
C PRO A 148 6.62 10.15 -13.94
N ASP A 149 6.24 11.42 -14.14
CA ASP A 149 6.51 12.10 -15.40
C ASP A 149 8.03 12.00 -15.65
N ASP A 150 8.43 11.49 -16.83
CA ASP A 150 9.82 11.54 -17.28
C ASP A 150 10.27 13.00 -17.29
N ALA A 151 11.01 13.40 -16.24
CA ALA A 151 11.57 14.74 -16.08
C ALA A 151 12.77 14.99 -17.00
#